data_AF-A0A562Q7D2-F1
#
_entry.id   AF-A0A562Q7D2-F1
#
_cell.length_a   1.000
_cell.length_b   1.000
_cell.length_c   1.000
_cell.angle_alpha   90.00
_cell.angle_beta   90.00
_cell.angle_gamma   90.00
#
_symmetry.space_group_name_H-M   'P 1'
#
loop_
_entity.id
_entity.type
_entity.pdbx_description
1 polymer ?
#
loop_
_entity_poly.entity_id
_entity_poly.type
_entity_poly.pdbx_seq_one_letter_code
_entity_poly.pdbx_strand_id
1 'polypeptide(L)'
;MKNIIFILCFVQVALAQPKNYVKISQDFIEAAKYGDTTTVALIEAIAKADEKELLAQLSTDDLRKAFFINLYNGFTNYALKKDPEKYKSRNSFFKSKQFIVAGNKLSLDMIEHGFLRKSSIKLSLGKLSKLFPTQLEKKYRVEKVDYRIHFSLNCGAKSCPPIFSYDPAKINEQLDIATKSYLSNDARYDKDKNTLHLPILMSWFRGDFGNKKGILKICEDLKIIPKGTKPKLKYNDYDWSLFLENFKY
;
A
#
# COMPACT_ATOMS: atom_id res chain seq x y z
N MET A 1 40.85 -57.17 -24.60
CA MET A 1 40.18 -56.46 -23.49
C MET A 1 40.25 -54.97 -23.76
N LYS A 2 39.14 -54.30 -24.09
CA LYS A 2 39.06 -52.84 -24.27
C LYS A 2 38.36 -52.27 -23.05
N ASN A 3 39.08 -51.49 -22.24
CA ASN A 3 38.51 -50.79 -21.09
C ASN A 3 37.77 -49.54 -21.59
N ILE A 4 36.45 -49.53 -21.43
CA ILE A 4 35.60 -48.37 -21.66
C ILE A 4 35.58 -47.58 -20.35
N ILE A 5 36.18 -46.38 -20.37
CA ILE A 5 36.11 -45.43 -19.26
C ILE A 5 34.82 -44.62 -19.42
N PHE A 6 33.87 -44.83 -18.50
CA PHE A 6 32.68 -43.98 -18.37
C PHE A 6 33.05 -42.73 -17.59
N ILE A 7 33.09 -41.58 -18.26
CA ILE A 7 33.20 -40.27 -17.61
C ILE A 7 31.79 -39.84 -17.21
N LEU A 8 31.45 -39.98 -15.93
CA LEU A 8 30.25 -39.38 -15.35
C LEU A 8 30.45 -37.87 -15.22
N CYS A 9 29.79 -37.11 -16.08
CA CYS A 9 29.73 -35.67 -16.00
C CYS A 9 28.66 -35.27 -14.96
N PHE A 10 29.09 -34.92 -13.74
CA PHE A 10 28.19 -34.34 -12.74
C PHE A 10 27.91 -32.88 -13.10
N VAL A 11 26.73 -32.61 -13.66
CA VAL A 11 26.22 -31.23 -13.79
C VAL A 11 25.81 -30.76 -12.41
N GLN A 12 26.65 -29.92 -11.81
CA GLN A 12 26.36 -29.26 -10.55
C GLN A 12 25.33 -28.15 -10.83
N VAL A 13 24.05 -28.45 -10.58
CA VAL A 13 22.99 -27.43 -10.65
C VAL A 13 23.21 -26.47 -9.48
N ALA A 14 23.75 -25.28 -9.76
CA ALA A 14 23.76 -24.20 -8.79
C ALA A 14 22.31 -23.81 -8.49
N LEU A 15 21.81 -24.20 -7.31
CA LEU A 15 20.52 -23.73 -6.83
C LEU A 15 20.61 -22.21 -6.63
N ALA A 16 19.91 -21.45 -7.47
CA ALA A 16 19.77 -20.01 -7.28
C ALA A 16 19.20 -19.76 -5.88
N GLN A 17 19.79 -18.84 -5.13
CA GLN A 17 19.26 -18.45 -3.82
C GLN A 17 17.80 -17.98 -3.97
N PRO A 18 16.90 -18.39 -3.06
CA PRO A 18 15.50 -17.98 -3.14
C PRO A 18 15.41 -16.46 -3.07
N LYS A 19 14.71 -15.86 -4.03
CA LYS A 19 14.55 -14.41 -4.11
C LYS A 19 13.70 -13.92 -2.95
N ASN A 20 14.12 -12.86 -2.26
CA ASN A 20 13.32 -12.20 -1.22
C ASN A 20 12.46 -11.10 -1.86
N TYR A 21 11.21 -11.44 -2.21
CA TYR A 21 10.29 -10.52 -2.87
C TYR A 21 9.83 -9.37 -1.96
N VAL A 22 9.79 -9.59 -0.65
CA VAL A 22 9.45 -8.53 0.31
C VAL A 22 10.56 -7.48 0.34
N LYS A 23 11.83 -7.90 0.37
CA LYS A 23 12.97 -6.98 0.25
C LYS A 23 12.98 -6.27 -1.11
N ILE A 24 12.74 -6.99 -2.20
CA ILE A 24 12.61 -6.39 -3.55
C ILE A 24 11.54 -5.28 -3.57
N SER A 25 10.42 -5.44 -2.85
CA SER A 25 9.39 -4.39 -2.79
C SER A 25 9.88 -3.12 -2.07
N GLN A 26 10.69 -3.24 -1.02
CA GLN A 26 11.30 -2.11 -0.32
C GLN A 26 12.30 -1.39 -1.22
N ASP A 27 13.19 -2.16 -1.83
CA ASP A 27 14.19 -1.61 -2.74
C ASP A 27 13.51 -0.94 -3.94
N PHE A 28 12.35 -1.45 -4.38
CA PHE A 28 11.57 -0.83 -5.46
C PHE A 28 11.04 0.54 -5.10
N ILE A 29 10.43 0.74 -3.91
CA ILE A 29 9.93 2.07 -3.54
C ILE A 29 11.08 3.07 -3.35
N GLU A 30 12.23 2.60 -2.87
CA GLU A 30 13.45 3.42 -2.75
C GLU A 30 14.01 3.81 -4.12
N ALA A 31 14.07 2.86 -5.06
CA ALA A 31 14.56 3.10 -6.42
C ALA A 31 13.59 3.93 -7.27
N ALA A 32 12.28 3.76 -7.10
CA ALA A 32 11.24 4.50 -7.83
C ALA A 32 11.35 6.03 -7.65
N LYS A 33 12.08 6.48 -6.62
CA LYS A 33 12.51 7.88 -6.45
C LYS A 33 13.30 8.41 -7.65
N TYR A 34 14.15 7.57 -8.23
CA TYR A 34 15.09 7.96 -9.27
C TYR A 34 14.62 7.53 -10.66
N GLY A 35 13.83 6.45 -10.75
CA GLY A 35 13.29 5.97 -12.03
C GLY A 35 14.38 5.44 -12.98
N ASP A 36 15.46 4.94 -12.40
CA ASP A 36 16.68 4.48 -13.07
C ASP A 36 16.59 3.01 -13.55
N THR A 37 17.70 2.49 -14.07
CA THR A 37 17.81 1.08 -14.51
C THR A 37 17.55 0.09 -13.38
N THR A 38 17.91 0.44 -12.14
CA THR A 38 17.64 -0.37 -10.94
C THR A 38 16.14 -0.56 -10.74
N THR A 39 15.38 0.52 -10.91
CA THR A 39 13.91 0.50 -10.82
C THR A 39 13.31 -0.48 -11.83
N VAL A 40 13.78 -0.46 -13.08
CA VAL A 40 13.28 -1.36 -14.13
C VAL A 40 13.57 -2.83 -13.80
N ALA A 41 14.78 -3.14 -13.33
CA ALA A 41 15.16 -4.49 -12.95
C ALA A 41 14.30 -5.04 -11.79
N LEU A 42 13.99 -4.20 -10.80
CA LEU A 42 13.12 -4.56 -9.68
C LEU A 42 11.67 -4.82 -10.13
N ILE A 43 11.13 -3.98 -11.02
CA ILE A 43 9.80 -4.19 -11.63
C ILE A 43 9.76 -5.52 -12.38
N GLU A 44 10.80 -5.85 -13.16
CA GLU A 44 10.88 -7.12 -13.86
C GLU A 44 10.94 -8.32 -12.90
N ALA A 45 11.69 -8.20 -11.80
CA ALA A 45 11.78 -9.24 -10.78
C ALA A 45 10.41 -9.49 -10.12
N ILE A 46 9.64 -8.44 -9.84
CA ILE A 46 8.27 -8.52 -9.31
C ILE A 46 7.32 -9.16 -10.35
N ALA A 47 7.45 -8.77 -11.62
CA ALA A 47 6.59 -9.28 -12.70
C ALA A 47 6.80 -10.79 -12.94
N LYS A 48 8.05 -11.24 -12.89
CA LYS A 48 8.49 -12.64 -13.12
C LYS A 48 8.57 -13.46 -11.83
N ALA A 49 8.06 -12.96 -10.70
CA ALA A 49 8.10 -13.67 -9.43
C ALA A 49 7.40 -15.03 -9.53
N ASP A 50 7.99 -16.06 -8.93
CA ASP A 50 7.29 -17.33 -8.74
C ASP A 50 6.14 -17.11 -7.74
N GLU A 51 4.92 -17.44 -8.15
CA GLU A 51 3.73 -17.12 -7.38
C GLU A 51 3.66 -17.90 -6.06
N LYS A 52 4.15 -19.15 -6.06
CA LYS A 52 4.12 -20.02 -4.88
C LYS A 52 5.15 -19.54 -3.86
N GLU A 53 6.36 -19.22 -4.29
CA GLU A 53 7.40 -18.63 -3.43
C GLU A 53 6.96 -17.26 -2.88
N LEU A 54 6.37 -16.40 -3.73
CA LEU A 54 5.85 -15.11 -3.31
C LEU A 54 4.81 -15.29 -2.20
N LEU A 55 3.83 -16.18 -2.37
CA LEU A 55 2.79 -16.39 -1.38
C LEU A 55 3.32 -17.00 -0.07
N ALA A 56 4.35 -17.84 -0.14
CA ALA A 56 5.03 -18.33 1.07
C ALA A 56 5.67 -17.18 1.87
N GLN A 57 6.17 -16.15 1.18
CA GLN A 57 6.71 -14.92 1.80
C GLN A 57 5.64 -13.92 2.23
N LEU A 58 4.40 -14.07 1.77
CA LEU A 58 3.24 -13.24 2.15
C LEU A 58 2.31 -13.99 3.11
N SER A 59 2.88 -14.71 4.07
CA SER A 59 2.16 -15.61 4.98
C SER A 59 1.35 -14.89 6.07
N THR A 60 1.70 -13.64 6.40
CA THR A 60 1.01 -12.82 7.40
C THR A 60 0.49 -11.51 6.81
N ASP A 61 -0.47 -10.89 7.49
CA ASP A 61 -1.00 -9.58 7.09
C ASP A 61 0.07 -8.49 7.15
N ASP A 62 1.04 -8.58 8.06
CA ASP A 62 2.15 -7.63 8.16
C ASP A 62 3.09 -7.71 6.95
N LEU A 63 3.41 -8.93 6.50
CA LEU A 63 4.16 -9.16 5.26
C LEU A 63 3.39 -8.67 4.03
N ARG A 64 2.08 -8.97 3.95
CA ARG A 64 1.21 -8.48 2.87
C ARG A 64 1.14 -6.96 2.84
N LYS A 65 0.92 -6.32 3.99
CA LYS A 65 0.85 -4.85 4.09
C LYS A 65 2.16 -4.21 3.62
N ALA A 66 3.30 -4.64 4.16
CA ALA A 66 4.60 -4.09 3.76
C ALA A 66 4.82 -4.21 2.24
N PHE A 67 4.64 -5.41 1.70
CA PHE A 67 4.81 -5.68 0.27
C PHE A 67 3.88 -4.80 -0.59
N PHE A 68 2.58 -4.82 -0.32
CA PHE A 68 1.60 -4.16 -1.17
C PHE A 68 1.57 -2.64 -1.02
N ILE A 69 1.86 -2.10 0.15
CA ILE A 69 1.99 -0.64 0.33
C ILE A 69 3.21 -0.14 -0.45
N ASN A 70 4.34 -0.83 -0.36
CA ASN A 70 5.54 -0.50 -1.14
C ASN A 70 5.25 -0.55 -2.65
N LEU A 71 4.59 -1.60 -3.14
CA LEU A 71 4.22 -1.70 -4.55
C LEU A 71 3.26 -0.58 -4.99
N TYR A 72 2.22 -0.29 -4.20
CA TYR A 72 1.27 0.77 -4.54
C TYR A 72 1.98 2.12 -4.68
N ASN A 73 2.77 2.49 -3.68
CA ASN A 73 3.49 3.77 -3.68
C ASN A 73 4.53 3.81 -4.80
N GLY A 74 5.24 2.70 -5.03
CA GLY A 74 6.31 2.61 -6.00
C GLY A 74 5.78 2.71 -7.43
N PHE A 75 4.74 1.95 -7.75
CA PHE A 75 4.11 2.02 -9.07
C PHE A 75 3.41 3.35 -9.31
N THR A 76 2.78 3.95 -8.28
CA THR A 76 2.19 5.29 -8.40
C THR A 76 3.26 6.31 -8.75
N ASN A 77 4.36 6.35 -7.99
CA ASN A 77 5.44 7.31 -8.21
C ASN A 77 6.12 7.08 -9.57
N TYR A 78 6.47 5.84 -9.88
CA TYR A 78 7.11 5.46 -11.14
C TYR A 78 6.26 5.84 -12.35
N ALA A 79 4.96 5.51 -12.34
CA ALA A 79 4.08 5.77 -13.47
C ALA A 79 3.81 7.27 -13.67
N LEU A 80 3.60 8.03 -12.59
CA LEU A 80 3.32 9.46 -12.66
C LEU A 80 4.56 10.32 -12.94
N LYS A 81 5.76 9.86 -12.59
CA LYS A 81 7.01 10.51 -13.04
C LYS A 81 7.24 10.34 -14.53
N LYS A 82 6.98 9.13 -15.04
CA LYS A 82 7.12 8.83 -16.47
C LYS A 82 6.09 9.56 -17.32
N ASP A 83 4.85 9.69 -16.82
CA ASP A 83 3.75 10.32 -17.53
C ASP A 83 2.79 11.04 -16.54
N PRO A 84 3.09 12.30 -16.18
CA PRO A 84 2.27 13.10 -15.27
C PRO A 84 0.84 13.34 -15.79
N GLU A 85 0.65 13.33 -17.11
CA GLU A 85 -0.63 13.65 -17.76
C GLU A 85 -1.71 12.60 -17.45
N LYS A 86 -1.31 11.36 -17.17
CA LYS A 86 -2.22 10.31 -16.68
C LYS A 86 -2.98 10.73 -15.42
N TYR A 87 -2.39 11.61 -14.62
CA TYR A 87 -3.04 12.12 -13.42
C TYR A 87 -4.27 12.98 -13.72
N LYS A 88 -4.40 13.58 -14.91
CA LYS A 88 -5.63 14.32 -15.28
C LYS A 88 -6.85 13.41 -15.29
N SER A 89 -6.67 12.13 -15.63
CA SER A 89 -7.70 11.09 -15.62
C SER A 89 -7.53 10.11 -14.46
N ARG A 90 -7.41 10.60 -13.21
CA ARG A 90 -7.14 9.82 -11.97
C ARG A 90 -7.89 8.49 -11.89
N ASN A 91 -9.20 8.51 -12.08
CA ASN A 91 -10.01 7.29 -11.95
C ASN A 91 -9.63 6.22 -13.00
N SER A 92 -9.31 6.65 -14.23
CA SER A 92 -8.80 5.75 -15.27
C SER A 92 -7.42 5.22 -14.90
N PHE A 93 -6.53 6.12 -14.45
CA PHE A 93 -5.18 5.77 -14.00
C PHE A 93 -5.19 4.67 -12.92
N PHE A 94 -5.91 4.86 -11.81
CA PHE A 94 -5.95 3.89 -10.71
C PHE A 94 -6.62 2.57 -11.08
N LYS A 95 -7.58 2.57 -12.01
CA LYS A 95 -8.27 1.35 -12.49
C LYS A 95 -7.49 0.58 -13.55
N SER A 96 -6.63 1.25 -14.32
CA SER A 96 -5.90 0.64 -15.42
C SER A 96 -4.95 -0.46 -14.93
N LYS A 97 -4.92 -1.60 -15.65
CA LYS A 97 -4.02 -2.72 -15.36
C LYS A 97 -2.61 -2.41 -15.89
N GLN A 98 -1.85 -1.64 -15.13
CA GLN A 98 -0.61 -1.00 -15.59
C GLN A 98 0.67 -1.73 -15.17
N PHE A 99 0.61 -2.74 -14.28
CA PHE A 99 1.78 -3.51 -13.85
C PHE A 99 1.47 -5.01 -13.72
N ILE A 100 2.53 -5.81 -13.61
CA ILE A 100 2.46 -7.27 -13.48
C ILE A 100 3.10 -7.67 -12.15
N VAL A 101 2.46 -8.57 -11.40
CA VAL A 101 3.01 -9.18 -10.18
C VAL A 101 2.79 -10.68 -10.27
N ALA A 102 3.89 -11.45 -10.25
CA ALA A 102 3.87 -12.91 -10.42
C ALA A 102 2.96 -13.35 -11.60
N GLY A 103 3.16 -12.76 -12.78
CA GLY A 103 2.38 -13.03 -13.99
C GLY A 103 0.97 -12.41 -14.05
N ASN A 104 0.44 -11.87 -12.95
CA ASN A 104 -0.89 -11.28 -12.90
C ASN A 104 -0.87 -9.79 -13.29
N LYS A 105 -1.69 -9.38 -14.26
CA LYS A 105 -1.90 -7.96 -14.60
C LYS A 105 -2.77 -7.28 -13.55
N LEU A 106 -2.21 -6.30 -12.85
CA LEU A 106 -2.81 -5.62 -11.71
C LEU A 106 -2.96 -4.11 -11.92
N SER A 107 -3.87 -3.52 -11.16
CA SER A 107 -4.09 -2.07 -11.04
C SER A 107 -3.85 -1.60 -9.61
N LEU A 108 -3.67 -0.29 -9.42
CA LEU A 108 -3.55 0.31 -8.08
C LEU A 108 -4.83 0.07 -7.25
N ASP A 109 -6.01 0.18 -7.88
CA ASP A 109 -7.29 -0.15 -7.25
C ASP A 109 -7.35 -1.62 -6.77
N MET A 110 -6.71 -2.55 -7.48
CA MET A 110 -6.66 -3.96 -7.05
C MET A 110 -5.80 -4.12 -5.80
N ILE A 111 -4.65 -3.44 -5.73
CA ILE A 111 -3.81 -3.47 -4.53
C ILE A 111 -4.57 -2.86 -3.34
N GLU A 112 -5.11 -1.66 -3.50
CA GLU A 112 -5.78 -0.94 -2.41
C GLU A 112 -7.08 -1.63 -1.99
N HIS A 113 -8.03 -1.81 -2.90
CA HIS A 113 -9.37 -2.28 -2.56
C HIS A 113 -9.49 -3.81 -2.55
N GLY A 114 -8.81 -4.47 -3.48
CA GLY A 114 -8.82 -5.93 -3.60
C GLY A 114 -8.02 -6.60 -2.48
N PHE A 115 -6.78 -6.15 -2.25
CA PHE A 115 -5.86 -6.81 -1.33
C PHE A 115 -5.84 -6.18 0.06
N LEU A 116 -5.47 -4.89 0.17
CA LEU A 116 -5.26 -4.23 1.47
C LEU A 116 -6.57 -3.94 2.23
N ARG A 117 -7.65 -3.68 1.50
CA ARG A 117 -9.00 -3.48 2.08
C ARG A 117 -9.88 -4.71 2.00
N LYS A 118 -9.29 -5.92 1.88
CA LYS A 118 -10.02 -7.20 1.93
C LYS A 118 -11.22 -7.27 0.97
N SER A 119 -10.96 -7.06 -0.31
CA SER A 119 -11.98 -7.12 -1.37
C SER A 119 -13.15 -6.15 -1.15
N SER A 120 -12.85 -4.95 -0.65
CA SER A 120 -13.84 -3.90 -0.40
C SER A 120 -14.38 -3.28 -1.69
N ILE A 121 -15.63 -2.86 -1.66
CA ILE A 121 -16.24 -2.07 -2.73
C ILE A 121 -15.77 -0.62 -2.57
N LYS A 122 -15.09 -0.07 -3.58
CA LYS A 122 -14.51 1.30 -3.61
C LYS A 122 -15.48 2.37 -3.10
N LEU A 123 -16.70 2.36 -3.62
CA LEU A 123 -17.72 3.38 -3.34
C LEU A 123 -18.64 3.04 -2.15
N SER A 124 -18.26 2.06 -1.31
CA SER A 124 -19.06 1.65 -0.14
C SER A 124 -18.74 2.41 1.15
N LEU A 125 -17.89 3.44 1.07
CA LEU A 125 -17.30 4.10 2.23
C LEU A 125 -16.53 3.16 3.18
N GLY A 126 -16.14 1.97 2.71
CA GLY A 126 -15.53 0.92 3.54
C GLY A 126 -16.52 0.07 4.33
N LYS A 127 -17.81 0.10 3.98
CA LYS A 127 -18.85 -0.65 4.71
C LYS A 127 -19.16 -2.00 4.11
N LEU A 128 -18.85 -2.22 2.82
CA LEU A 128 -19.26 -3.42 2.10
C LEU A 128 -18.06 -4.06 1.39
N SER A 129 -17.89 -5.36 1.62
CA SER A 129 -17.02 -6.22 0.82
C SER A 129 -17.80 -6.81 -0.35
N LYS A 130 -17.09 -7.18 -1.42
CA LYS A 130 -17.67 -7.91 -2.56
C LYS A 130 -18.25 -9.24 -2.08
N LEU A 131 -19.45 -9.58 -2.56
CA LEU A 131 -20.08 -10.88 -2.31
C LEU A 131 -19.31 -12.03 -2.99
N PHE A 132 -18.77 -11.78 -4.18
CA PHE A 132 -18.03 -12.75 -4.98
C PHE A 132 -16.64 -12.20 -5.35
N PRO A 133 -15.68 -12.16 -4.41
CA PRO A 133 -14.32 -11.76 -4.73
C PRO A 133 -13.65 -12.79 -5.64
N THR A 134 -12.78 -12.31 -6.51
CA THR A 134 -12.02 -13.17 -7.44
C THR A 134 -11.06 -14.09 -6.67
N GLN A 135 -10.63 -15.19 -7.29
CA GLN A 135 -9.62 -16.09 -6.68
C GLN A 135 -8.31 -15.34 -6.39
N LEU A 136 -7.92 -14.42 -7.28
CA LEU A 136 -6.77 -13.56 -7.10
C LEU A 136 -6.89 -12.70 -5.83
N GLU A 137 -8.03 -12.06 -5.61
CA GLU A 137 -8.28 -11.30 -4.39
C GLU A 137 -8.19 -12.17 -3.14
N LYS A 138 -8.83 -13.35 -3.15
CA LYS A 138 -8.78 -14.27 -2.01
C LYS A 138 -7.36 -14.73 -1.69
N LYS A 139 -6.51 -14.88 -2.70
CA LYS A 139 -5.12 -15.37 -2.56
C LYS A 139 -4.19 -14.34 -1.90
N TYR A 140 -4.38 -13.06 -2.24
CA TYR A 140 -3.43 -12.00 -1.88
C TYR A 140 -3.92 -11.03 -0.81
N ARG A 141 -5.24 -10.99 -0.53
CA ARG A 141 -5.78 -10.04 0.44
C ARG A 141 -5.29 -10.30 1.86
N VAL A 142 -5.32 -9.23 2.65
CA VAL A 142 -5.18 -9.33 4.11
C VAL A 142 -6.40 -10.02 4.71
N GLU A 143 -6.21 -10.66 5.86
CA GLU A 143 -7.27 -11.25 6.65
C GLU A 143 -8.04 -10.19 7.46
N LYS A 144 -7.36 -9.13 7.90
CA LYS A 144 -7.97 -8.01 8.61
C LYS A 144 -7.58 -6.67 7.98
N VAL A 145 -8.59 -5.84 7.72
CA VAL A 145 -8.36 -4.46 7.27
C VAL A 145 -7.71 -3.66 8.40
N ASP A 146 -6.62 -2.99 8.07
CA ASP A 146 -5.88 -2.08 8.95
C ASP A 146 -6.13 -0.65 8.48
N TYR A 147 -6.79 0.19 9.30
CA TYR A 147 -7.16 1.55 8.89
C TYR A 147 -5.93 2.43 8.58
N ARG A 148 -4.77 2.10 9.15
CA ARG A 148 -3.54 2.92 9.05
C ARG A 148 -2.99 2.96 7.63
N ILE A 149 -3.39 2.02 6.76
CA ILE A 149 -3.03 2.04 5.33
C ILE A 149 -3.50 3.33 4.64
N HIS A 150 -4.61 3.93 5.07
CA HIS A 150 -5.13 5.18 4.49
C HIS A 150 -4.21 6.38 4.71
N PHE A 151 -3.31 6.28 5.68
CA PHE A 151 -2.27 7.28 5.96
C PHE A 151 -0.90 6.86 5.41
N SER A 152 -0.86 5.81 4.58
CA SER A 152 0.37 5.18 4.10
C SER A 152 0.41 4.97 2.59
N LEU A 153 -0.73 5.10 1.92
CA LEU A 153 -0.87 5.03 0.47
C LEU A 153 -0.80 6.44 -0.14
N ASN A 154 0.27 6.71 -0.87
CA ASN A 154 0.46 7.96 -1.60
C ASN A 154 -0.08 7.83 -3.02
N CYS A 155 -1.17 8.54 -3.27
CA CYS A 155 -1.89 8.62 -4.53
C CYS A 155 -1.36 9.69 -5.51
N GLY A 156 -0.23 10.34 -5.21
CA GLY A 156 0.35 11.43 -6.01
C GLY A 156 -0.33 12.79 -5.84
N ALA A 157 -1.36 12.94 -5.01
CA ALA A 157 -1.94 14.23 -4.66
C ALA A 157 -1.13 14.95 -3.57
N LYS A 158 -1.19 16.28 -3.55
CA LYS A 158 -0.57 17.14 -2.52
C LYS A 158 -1.07 16.83 -1.10
N SER A 159 -2.34 16.49 -0.95
CA SER A 159 -2.91 16.05 0.34
C SER A 159 -2.67 14.56 0.66
N CYS A 160 -1.97 13.79 -0.18
CA CYS A 160 -1.68 12.38 0.12
C CYS A 160 -0.58 12.27 1.21
N PRO A 161 -0.57 11.18 1.99
CA PRO A 161 0.42 10.95 3.05
C PRO A 161 1.86 10.85 2.54
N PRO A 162 2.87 11.08 3.40
CA PRO A 162 4.27 10.90 3.01
C PRO A 162 4.60 9.45 2.65
N ILE A 163 5.54 9.29 1.73
CA ILE A 163 6.03 8.01 1.22
C ILE A 163 7.16 7.51 2.11
N PHE A 164 7.00 6.30 2.61
CA PHE A 164 8.01 5.54 3.36
C PHE A 164 8.35 4.23 2.64
N SER A 165 9.52 3.68 2.95
CA SER A 165 9.87 2.29 2.65
C SER A 165 9.45 1.41 3.82
N TYR A 166 8.51 0.49 3.59
CA TYR A 166 7.92 -0.29 4.67
C TYR A 166 8.62 -1.63 4.85
N ASP A 167 9.14 -1.83 6.06
CA ASP A 167 9.80 -3.07 6.50
C ASP A 167 8.78 -3.97 7.19
N PRO A 168 8.56 -5.23 6.75
CA PRO A 168 7.63 -6.13 7.42
C PRO A 168 7.95 -6.34 8.90
N ALA A 169 9.22 -6.25 9.32
CA ALA A 169 9.59 -6.36 10.72
C ALA A 169 9.19 -5.13 11.56
N LYS A 170 8.98 -3.97 10.92
CA LYS A 170 8.68 -2.69 11.57
C LYS A 170 7.35 -2.07 11.11
N ILE A 171 6.59 -2.76 10.27
CA ILE A 171 5.42 -2.22 9.57
C ILE A 171 4.42 -1.59 10.53
N ASN A 172 4.15 -2.20 11.68
CA ASN A 172 3.19 -1.66 12.66
C ASN A 172 3.66 -0.32 13.23
N GLU A 173 4.93 -0.21 13.60
CA GLU A 173 5.52 1.05 14.09
C GLU A 173 5.49 2.13 13.00
N GLN A 174 5.88 1.78 11.77
CA GLN A 174 5.88 2.71 10.66
C GLN A 174 4.47 3.20 10.30
N LEU A 175 3.47 2.32 10.35
CA LEU A 175 2.06 2.69 10.16
C LEU A 175 1.54 3.62 11.27
N ASP A 176 1.98 3.40 12.52
CA ASP A 176 1.63 4.27 13.65
C ASP A 176 2.27 5.65 13.50
N ILE A 177 3.55 5.71 13.09
CA ILE A 177 4.27 6.95 12.79
C ILE A 177 3.56 7.72 11.66
N ALA A 178 3.25 7.05 10.56
CA ALA A 178 2.56 7.66 9.42
C ALA A 178 1.19 8.22 9.82
N THR A 179 0.41 7.43 10.56
CA THR A 179 -0.91 7.83 11.09
C THR A 179 -0.81 9.05 11.99
N LYS A 180 0.10 9.03 12.97
CA LYS A 180 0.31 10.13 13.90
C LYS A 180 0.77 11.38 13.16
N SER A 181 1.77 11.26 12.29
CA SER A 181 2.30 12.38 11.51
C SER A 181 1.24 13.02 10.63
N TYR A 182 0.37 12.22 10.00
CA TYR A 182 -0.69 12.75 9.14
C TYR A 182 -1.75 13.47 9.98
N LEU A 183 -2.28 12.82 11.01
CA LEU A 183 -3.35 13.39 11.83
C LEU A 183 -2.90 14.57 12.68
N SER A 184 -1.64 14.65 13.12
CA SER A 184 -1.13 15.83 13.82
C SER A 184 -1.10 17.09 12.95
N ASN A 185 -1.03 16.95 11.62
CA ASN A 185 -1.04 18.09 10.69
C ASN A 185 -2.46 18.42 10.19
N ASP A 186 -3.29 17.39 9.95
CA ASP A 186 -4.57 17.56 9.26
C ASP A 186 -5.80 17.50 10.19
N ALA A 187 -5.65 17.03 11.43
CA ALA A 187 -6.73 17.05 12.41
C ALA A 187 -6.60 18.22 13.38
N ARG A 188 -7.70 18.93 13.62
CA ARG A 188 -7.73 20.07 14.54
C ARG A 188 -9.02 20.08 15.35
N TYR A 189 -8.90 20.16 16.66
CA TYR A 189 -10.03 20.32 17.56
C TYR A 189 -10.26 21.79 17.92
N ASP A 190 -11.39 22.34 17.50
CA ASP A 190 -11.92 23.65 17.95
C ASP A 190 -12.75 23.41 19.21
N LYS A 191 -12.16 23.73 20.38
CA LYS A 191 -12.76 23.51 21.71
C LYS A 191 -14.00 24.38 21.90
N ASP A 192 -13.95 25.64 21.50
CA ASP A 192 -15.02 26.62 21.72
C ASP A 192 -16.29 26.24 20.96
N LYS A 193 -16.14 25.70 19.75
CA LYS A 193 -17.27 25.22 18.92
C LYS A 193 -17.56 23.74 19.09
N ASN A 194 -16.83 23.04 19.96
CA ASN A 194 -16.84 21.59 20.09
C ASN A 194 -16.86 20.86 18.73
N THR A 195 -15.95 21.24 17.83
CA THR A 195 -15.89 20.76 16.45
C THR A 195 -14.51 20.18 16.15
N LEU A 196 -14.49 18.94 15.66
CA LEU A 196 -13.28 18.24 15.25
C LEU A 196 -13.19 18.24 13.72
N HIS A 197 -12.21 18.97 13.22
CA HIS A 197 -11.82 18.99 11.82
C HIS A 197 -10.89 17.81 11.55
N LEU A 198 -11.17 17.05 10.50
CA LEU A 198 -10.45 15.82 10.13
C LEU A 198 -10.12 15.80 8.64
N PRO A 199 -9.08 15.08 8.22
CA PRO A 199 -8.85 14.83 6.81
C PRO A 199 -9.99 14.04 6.17
N ILE A 200 -10.33 14.39 4.92
CA ILE A 200 -11.47 13.80 4.20
C ILE A 200 -11.35 12.28 3.98
N LEU A 201 -10.12 11.74 4.02
CA LEU A 201 -9.87 10.29 3.96
C LEU A 201 -10.69 9.54 5.01
N MET A 202 -10.83 10.11 6.22
CA MET A 202 -11.65 9.55 7.30
C MET A 202 -13.16 9.61 7.02
N SER A 203 -13.58 10.38 6.01
CA SER A 203 -14.95 10.37 5.48
C SER A 203 -15.12 9.31 4.39
N TRP A 204 -14.20 9.27 3.41
CA TRP A 204 -14.27 8.35 2.28
C TRP A 204 -14.13 6.88 2.68
N PHE A 205 -13.37 6.58 3.73
CA PHE A 205 -13.16 5.21 4.21
C PHE A 205 -13.73 4.99 5.61
N ARG A 206 -14.79 5.72 5.96
CA ARG A 206 -15.39 5.74 7.30
C ARG A 206 -15.62 4.35 7.92
N GLY A 207 -16.00 3.35 7.12
CA GLY A 207 -16.18 1.97 7.59
C GLY A 207 -14.89 1.31 8.08
N ASP A 208 -13.79 1.50 7.34
CA ASP A 208 -12.47 0.97 7.69
C ASP A 208 -11.95 1.55 9.03
N PHE A 209 -12.33 2.80 9.34
CA PHE A 209 -12.01 3.46 10.61
C PHE A 209 -12.95 3.08 11.77
N GLY A 210 -13.86 2.12 11.60
CA GLY A 210 -14.83 1.75 12.64
C GLY A 210 -15.94 2.81 12.84
N ASN A 211 -16.31 3.51 11.77
CA ASN A 211 -17.30 4.59 11.75
C ASN A 211 -16.97 5.72 12.74
N LYS A 212 -17.96 6.56 13.08
CA LYS A 212 -17.78 7.71 13.99
C LYS A 212 -17.13 7.28 15.32
N LYS A 213 -17.53 6.14 15.88
CA LYS A 213 -17.00 5.64 17.16
C LYS A 213 -15.50 5.33 17.07
N GLY A 214 -15.06 4.62 16.03
CA GLY A 214 -13.65 4.29 15.83
C GLY A 214 -12.81 5.53 15.48
N ILE A 215 -13.33 6.44 14.67
CA ILE A 215 -12.69 7.74 14.39
C ILE A 215 -12.42 8.52 15.67
N LEU A 216 -13.42 8.65 16.55
CA LEU A 216 -13.24 9.32 17.84
C LEU A 216 -12.22 8.61 18.72
N LYS A 217 -12.26 7.27 18.78
CA LYS A 217 -11.28 6.48 19.53
C LYS A 217 -9.85 6.71 19.05
N ILE A 218 -9.62 6.75 17.73
CA ILE A 218 -8.30 7.07 17.15
C ILE A 218 -7.85 8.47 17.59
N CYS A 219 -8.74 9.45 17.54
CA CYS A 219 -8.42 10.83 17.93
C CYS A 219 -8.15 10.98 19.44
N GLU A 220 -8.84 10.21 20.28
CA GLU A 220 -8.57 10.13 21.72
C GLU A 220 -7.21 9.47 22.00
N ASP A 221 -6.90 8.37 21.33
CA ASP A 221 -5.64 7.63 21.51
C ASP A 221 -4.43 8.47 21.11
N LEU A 222 -4.58 9.27 20.05
CA LEU A 222 -3.58 10.23 19.60
C LEU A 222 -3.61 11.56 20.36
N LYS A 223 -4.49 11.71 21.35
CA LYS A 223 -4.65 12.92 22.19
C LYS A 223 -4.99 14.19 21.39
N ILE A 224 -5.65 14.04 20.24
CA ILE A 224 -6.19 15.15 19.43
C ILE A 224 -7.42 15.76 20.12
N ILE A 225 -8.21 14.90 20.79
CA ILE A 225 -9.34 15.30 21.63
C ILE A 225 -9.24 14.66 23.01
N PRO A 226 -9.80 15.28 24.07
CA PRO A 226 -9.93 14.63 25.37
C PRO A 226 -10.81 13.37 25.29
N LYS A 227 -10.53 12.38 26.14
CA LYS A 227 -11.31 11.14 26.22
C LYS A 227 -12.76 11.42 26.59
N GLY A 228 -13.70 10.79 25.88
CA GLY A 228 -15.14 10.95 26.09
C GLY A 228 -15.75 12.16 25.37
N THR A 229 -14.96 12.95 24.64
CA THR A 229 -15.46 14.11 23.90
C THR A 229 -16.36 13.67 22.75
N LYS A 230 -17.50 14.35 22.57
CA LYS A 230 -18.47 14.08 21.50
C LYS A 230 -18.57 15.28 20.55
N PRO A 231 -17.54 15.59 19.75
CA PRO A 231 -17.55 16.75 18.88
C PRO A 231 -18.42 16.55 17.64
N LYS A 232 -18.81 17.65 17.00
CA LYS A 232 -19.28 17.65 15.61
C LYS A 232 -18.07 17.35 14.70
N LEU A 233 -18.23 16.44 13.74
CA LEU A 233 -17.16 16.14 12.77
C LEU A 233 -17.30 17.03 11.55
N LYS A 234 -16.22 17.70 11.16
CA LYS A 234 -16.07 18.38 9.87
C LYS A 234 -14.88 17.78 9.14
N TYR A 235 -14.96 17.71 7.83
CA TYR A 235 -13.89 17.18 7.00
C TYR A 235 -13.29 18.30 6.16
N ASN A 236 -11.96 18.33 6.10
CA ASN A 236 -11.21 19.32 5.32
C ASN A 236 -11.38 19.07 3.82
N ASP A 237 -11.09 20.09 3.02
CA ASP A 237 -10.95 19.93 1.57
C ASP A 237 -9.72 19.07 1.23
N TYR A 238 -9.70 18.51 0.03
CA TYR A 238 -8.59 17.67 -0.44
C TYR A 238 -7.96 18.27 -1.70
N ASP A 239 -6.68 18.62 -1.59
CA ASP A 239 -5.93 19.18 -2.70
C ASP A 239 -5.46 18.04 -3.61
N TRP A 240 -6.14 17.94 -4.74
CA TRP A 240 -5.87 16.99 -5.80
C TRP A 240 -4.80 17.46 -6.79
N SER A 241 -4.05 18.52 -6.51
CA SER A 241 -2.89 18.87 -7.33
C SER A 241 -1.82 17.78 -7.24
N LEU A 242 -1.15 17.50 -8.35
CA LEU A 242 -0.09 16.49 -8.42
C LEU A 242 1.12 16.94 -7.59
N PHE A 243 1.60 16.10 -6.69
CA PHE A 243 2.79 16.33 -5.88
C PHE A 243 3.50 15.00 -5.60
N LEU A 244 4.68 14.81 -6.23
CA LEU A 244 5.39 13.52 -6.24
C LEU A 244 6.62 13.49 -5.31
N GLU A 245 6.94 14.59 -4.62
CA GLU A 245 8.13 14.75 -3.79
C GLU A 245 7.88 14.55 -2.29
N ASN A 246 6.77 13.92 -1.90
CA ASN A 246 6.41 13.72 -0.49
C ASN A 246 7.14 12.53 0.17
N PHE A 247 8.46 12.40 0.04
CA PHE A 247 9.23 11.33 0.70
C PHE A 247 9.66 11.74 2.11
N LYS A 248 9.53 10.83 3.09
CA LYS A 248 10.06 11.01 4.45
C LYS A 248 10.92 9.82 4.86
N TYR A 249 11.92 10.11 5.70
CA TYR A 249 12.95 9.17 6.18
C TYR A 249 12.80 8.93 7.67
#